data_AF-A0A2B5I2M6-F1
#
_entry.id   AF-A0A2B5I2M6-F1
#
_cell.length_a   1.000
_cell.length_b   1.000
_cell.length_c   1.000
_cell.angle_alpha   90.00
_cell.angle_beta   90.00
_cell.angle_gamma   90.00
#
_symmetry.space_group_name_H-M   'P 1'
#
loop_
_entity.id
_entity.type
_entity.pdbx_description
1 polymer ?
#
loop_
_entity_poly.entity_id
_entity_poly.type
_entity_poly.pdbx_seq_one_letter_code
_entity_poly.pdbx_strand_id
1 'polypeptide(L)'
;MPVYEELKWYPIEVKRGKQTFHFEVYRSDNEISVFYIDELGRKRAVTSTEELALMLVIDEDKKRFLEFIGDSEWVLLDGVCADRGMTKEEISAYLYLKVRLLDEMETR
;
A
#
# COMPACT_ATOMS: atom_id res chain seq x y z
N MET A 1 29.06 -1.08 17.02
CA MET A 1 27.89 -0.17 16.93
C MET A 1 27.06 -0.66 15.75
N PRO A 2 25.73 -0.83 15.88
CA PRO A 2 24.92 -1.07 14.70
C PRO A 2 24.93 0.21 13.87
N VAL A 3 25.29 0.09 12.60
CA VAL A 3 25.09 1.14 11.61
C VAL A 3 23.58 1.17 11.38
N TYR A 4 22.88 2.16 11.93
CA TYR A 4 21.47 2.36 11.60
C TYR A 4 21.43 2.99 10.21
N GLU A 5 20.82 2.31 9.25
CA GLU A 5 20.59 2.86 7.91
C GLU A 5 19.57 4.00 7.95
N GLU A 6 19.80 5.02 7.13
CA GLU A 6 18.87 6.15 7.00
C GLU A 6 17.64 5.73 6.18
N LEU A 7 16.50 5.66 6.86
CA LEU A 7 15.19 5.48 6.23
C LEU A 7 14.92 6.66 5.27
N LYS A 8 14.83 6.38 3.96
CA LYS A 8 14.51 7.42 2.97
C LYS A 8 13.01 7.54 2.80
N TRP A 9 12.50 8.76 2.92
CA TRP A 9 11.07 9.09 2.85
C TRP A 9 10.75 9.98 1.65
N TYR A 10 9.73 9.60 0.88
CA TYR A 10 9.30 10.32 -0.32
C TYR A 10 7.78 10.52 -0.31
N PRO A 11 7.28 11.76 -0.09
CA PRO A 11 5.88 12.09 -0.35
C PRO A 11 5.66 12.21 -1.86
N ILE A 12 4.64 11.54 -2.38
CA ILE A 12 4.36 11.48 -3.82
C ILE A 12 2.88 11.76 -4.07
N GLU A 13 2.63 12.66 -5.02
CA GLU A 13 1.29 12.94 -5.53
C GLU A 13 1.11 12.30 -6.91
N VAL A 14 0.05 11.51 -7.07
CA VAL A 14 -0.33 10.91 -8.34
C VAL A 14 -1.65 11.50 -8.79
N LYS A 15 -1.64 12.23 -9.91
CA LYS A 15 -2.87 12.79 -10.51
C LYS A 15 -3.45 11.80 -11.51
N ARG A 16 -4.71 11.41 -11.31
CA ARG A 16 -5.48 10.57 -12.25
C ARG A 16 -6.82 11.24 -12.53
N GLY A 17 -7.02 11.69 -13.78
CA GLY A 17 -8.21 12.46 -14.14
C GLY A 17 -8.30 13.76 -13.32
N LYS A 18 -9.40 13.91 -12.58
CA LYS A 18 -9.65 15.08 -11.71
C LYS A 18 -9.21 14.88 -10.25
N GLN A 19 -8.74 13.69 -9.90
CA GLN A 19 -8.39 13.33 -8.53
C GLN A 19 -6.87 13.33 -8.35
N THR A 20 -6.43 13.71 -7.15
CA THR A 20 -5.04 13.63 -6.72
C THR A 20 -4.95 12.63 -5.57
N PHE A 21 -4.12 11.62 -5.74
CA PHE A 21 -3.86 10.58 -4.75
C PHE A 21 -2.52 10.86 -4.09
N HIS A 22 -2.45 10.71 -2.78
CA HIS A 22 -1.26 11.00 -2.00
C HIS A 22 -0.69 9.70 -1.46
N PHE A 23 0.61 9.52 -1.63
CA PHE A 23 1.34 8.37 -1.15
C PHE A 23 2.58 8.81 -0.38
N GLU A 24 2.98 7.99 0.58
CA GLU A 24 4.30 8.06 1.19
C GLU A 24 5.04 6.76 0.91
N VAL A 25 6.23 6.88 0.35
CA VAL A 25 7.11 5.75 0.06
C VAL A 25 8.29 5.79 1.01
N TYR A 26 8.52 4.67 1.68
CA TYR A 26 9.66 4.44 2.55
C TYR A 26 10.56 3.41 1.90
N ARG A 27 11.85 3.71 1.83
CA ARG A 27 12.87 2.77 1.37
C ARG A 27 13.88 2.53 2.49
N SER A 28 14.08 1.25 2.79
CA SER A 28 15.15 0.75 3.67
C SER A 28 15.84 -0.37 2.93
N ASP A 29 17.08 -0.17 2.47
CA ASP A 29 17.91 -1.11 1.70
C ASP A 29 17.16 -2.03 0.71
N ASN A 30 16.62 -3.15 1.19
CA ASN A 30 15.94 -4.19 0.41
C ASN A 30 14.41 -4.13 0.42
N GLU A 31 13.81 -3.20 1.16
CA GLU A 31 12.37 -3.10 1.33
C GLU A 31 11.86 -1.72 0.95
N ILE A 32 10.76 -1.71 0.20
CA ILE A 32 9.99 -0.52 -0.12
C ILE A 32 8.60 -0.69 0.48
N SER A 33 8.26 0.16 1.44
CA SER A 33 6.93 0.23 2.02
C SER A 33 6.17 1.41 1.43
N VAL A 34 4.97 1.15 0.89
CA VAL A 34 4.11 2.19 0.32
C VAL A 34 2.89 2.38 1.20
N PHE A 35 2.60 3.64 1.48
CA PHE A 35 1.42 4.03 2.23
C PHE A 35 0.56 4.99 1.42
N TYR A 36 -0.74 4.76 1.43
CA TYR A 36 -1.73 5.68 0.92
C TYR A 36 -2.15 6.66 2.01
N ILE A 37 -2.24 7.94 1.68
CA ILE A 37 -2.74 8.98 2.58
C ILE A 37 -4.17 9.28 2.18
N ASP A 38 -5.11 8.93 3.05
CA ASP A 38 -6.53 9.15 2.78
C ASP A 38 -6.93 10.63 2.92
N GLU A 39 -8.18 10.94 2.56
CA GLU A 39 -8.70 12.31 2.56
C GLU A 39 -8.67 12.99 3.96
N LEU A 40 -8.57 12.21 5.03
CA LEU A 40 -8.45 12.69 6.41
C LEU A 40 -6.99 12.81 6.86
N GLY A 41 -6.03 12.58 5.97
CA GLY A 41 -4.60 12.58 6.26
C GLY A 41 -4.13 11.32 6.99
N ARG A 42 -4.95 10.25 7.06
CA ARG A 42 -4.55 9.01 7.73
C ARG A 42 -3.71 8.17 6.79
N LYS A 43 -2.65 7.61 7.36
CA LYS A 43 -1.72 6.73 6.66
C LYS A 43 -2.24 5.29 6.68
N ARG A 44 -2.33 4.69 5.49
CA ARG A 44 -2.78 3.31 5.31
C ARG A 44 -1.74 2.51 4.55
N ALA A 45 -1.30 1.38 5.10
CA ALA A 45 -0.33 0.54 4.41
C ALA A 45 -0.98 -0.14 3.20
N VAL A 46 -0.28 -0.15 2.07
CA VAL A 46 -0.74 -0.85 0.86
C VAL A 46 -0.13 -2.25 0.86
N THR A 47 -0.96 -3.28 0.71
CA THR A 47 -0.51 -4.69 0.55
C THR A 47 -1.39 -5.40 -0.46
N SER A 48 -0.91 -6.52 -1.00
CA SER A 48 -1.72 -7.38 -1.84
C SER A 48 -2.68 -8.23 -0.99
N THR A 49 -3.85 -8.51 -1.54
CA THR A 49 -4.81 -9.44 -0.93
C THR A 49 -4.20 -10.83 -0.75
N GLU A 50 -3.38 -11.28 -1.70
CA GLU A 50 -2.71 -12.57 -1.65
C GLU A 50 -1.74 -12.67 -0.47
N GLU A 51 -0.85 -11.68 -0.30
CA GLU A 51 0.10 -11.66 0.81
C GLU A 51 -0.64 -11.67 2.15
N LEU A 52 -1.67 -10.83 2.32
CA LEU A 52 -2.40 -10.79 3.57
C LEU A 52 -3.17 -12.09 3.83
N ALA A 53 -3.77 -12.70 2.81
CA ALA A 53 -4.47 -13.97 2.94
C ALA A 53 -3.53 -15.13 3.34
N LEU A 54 -2.27 -15.09 2.90
CA LEU A 54 -1.24 -16.05 3.33
C LEU A 54 -0.83 -15.86 4.79
N MET A 55 -0.89 -14.64 5.31
CA MET A 55 -0.57 -14.33 6.71
C MET A 55 -1.67 -14.73 7.68
N LEU A 56 -2.92 -14.82 7.23
CA LEU A 56 -4.02 -15.32 8.04
C LEU A 56 -3.87 -16.83 8.21
N VAL A 57 -3.81 -17.34 9.43
CA VAL A 57 -3.62 -18.78 9.70
C VAL A 57 -4.96 -19.51 9.81
N ILE A 58 -6.00 -18.79 10.24
CA ILE A 58 -7.33 -19.34 10.50
C ILE A 58 -8.18 -19.18 9.23
N ASP A 59 -8.69 -20.29 8.68
CA ASP A 59 -9.44 -20.27 7.42
C ASP A 59 -10.78 -19.52 7.53
N GLU A 60 -11.40 -19.50 8.70
CA GLU A 60 -12.60 -18.69 8.95
C GLU A 60 -12.30 -17.19 8.86
N ASP A 61 -11.16 -16.76 9.41
CA ASP A 61 -10.73 -15.36 9.33
C ASP A 61 -10.34 -14.97 7.90
N LYS A 62 -9.70 -15.87 7.14
CA LYS A 62 -9.45 -15.67 5.70
C LYS A 62 -10.75 -15.45 4.94
N LYS A 63 -11.74 -16.31 5.15
CA LYS A 63 -13.02 -16.20 4.46
C LYS A 63 -13.72 -14.89 4.78
N ARG A 64 -13.79 -14.53 6.07
CA ARG A 64 -14.38 -13.26 6.53
C ARG A 64 -13.64 -12.05 5.99
N PHE A 65 -12.32 -12.11 5.92
CA PHE A 65 -11.49 -11.06 5.32
C PHE A 65 -11.81 -10.88 3.84
N LEU A 66 -11.80 -11.96 3.05
CA LEU A 66 -12.11 -11.92 1.61
C LEU A 66 -13.53 -11.41 1.34
N GLU A 67 -14.51 -11.79 2.16
CA GLU A 67 -15.88 -11.25 2.08
C GLU A 67 -15.93 -9.73 2.34
N PHE A 68 -15.05 -9.22 3.21
CA PHE A 68 -15.01 -7.81 3.59
C PHE A 68 -14.27 -6.93 2.58
N ILE A 69 -13.12 -7.37 2.06
CA ILE A 69 -12.35 -6.61 1.07
C ILE A 69 -12.89 -6.76 -0.36
N GLY A 70 -13.74 -7.76 -0.59
CA GLY A 70 -14.30 -8.10 -1.90
C GLY A 70 -13.23 -8.58 -2.89
N ASP A 71 -13.49 -8.37 -4.18
CA ASP A 71 -12.62 -8.81 -5.28
C ASP A 71 -11.42 -7.86 -5.55
N SER A 72 -11.03 -7.05 -4.56
CA SER A 72 -9.90 -6.12 -4.71
C SER A 72 -8.58 -6.88 -4.63
N GLU A 73 -7.67 -6.62 -5.57
CA GLU A 73 -6.30 -7.16 -5.54
C GLU A 73 -5.41 -6.48 -4.50
N TRP A 74 -5.74 -5.23 -4.15
CA TRP A 74 -4.95 -4.40 -3.24
C TRP A 74 -5.79 -3.94 -2.05
N VAL A 75 -5.17 -3.90 -0.88
CA VAL A 75 -5.82 -3.62 0.40
C VAL A 75 -5.10 -2.48 1.08
N LEU A 76 -5.88 -1.61 1.72
CA LEU A 76 -5.40 -0.55 2.59
C LEU A 76 -5.59 -0.95 4.05
N LEU A 77 -4.48 -1.13 4.77
CA LEU A 77 -4.49 -1.47 6.19
C LEU A 77 -4.39 -0.22 7.05
N ASP A 78 -5.22 -0.12 8.09
CA ASP A 78 -5.15 0.98 9.06
C ASP A 78 -4.53 0.58 10.42
N GLY A 79 -4.27 -0.71 10.61
CA GLY A 79 -3.66 -1.28 11.82
C GLY A 79 -4.63 -1.48 13.00
N VAL A 80 -5.91 -1.11 12.85
CA VAL A 80 -6.91 -1.10 13.94
C VAL A 80 -8.26 -1.72 13.54
N CYS A 81 -8.36 -2.35 12.37
CA CYS A 81 -9.52 -3.11 11.84
C CYS A 81 -10.42 -2.37 10.82
N ALA A 82 -10.00 -1.23 10.24
CA ALA A 82 -10.71 -0.63 9.09
C ALA A 82 -9.97 -0.87 7.77
N ASP A 83 -9.54 -2.12 7.58
CA ASP A 83 -8.92 -2.57 6.36
C ASP A 83 -9.95 -2.56 5.24
N ARG A 84 -9.59 -2.16 4.02
CA ARG A 84 -10.53 -2.24 2.90
C ARG A 84 -9.83 -2.47 1.59
N GLY A 85 -10.54 -3.04 0.64
CA GLY A 85 -10.12 -3.03 -0.76
C GLY A 85 -9.92 -1.59 -1.27
N MET A 86 -8.90 -1.40 -2.10
CA MET A 86 -8.71 -0.17 -2.86
C MET A 86 -9.80 -0.05 -3.93
N THR A 87 -10.22 1.19 -4.22
CA THR A 87 -11.10 1.45 -5.37
C THR A 87 -10.35 1.31 -6.69
N LYS A 88 -11.05 1.25 -7.82
CA LYS A 88 -10.42 1.16 -9.15
C LYS A 88 -9.48 2.33 -9.43
N GLU A 89 -9.85 3.53 -8.99
CA GLU A 89 -9.06 4.73 -9.17
C GLU A 89 -7.81 4.72 -8.28
N GLU A 90 -7.94 4.27 -7.03
CA GLU A 90 -6.82 4.07 -6.11
C GLU A 90 -5.83 3.01 -6.65
N ILE A 91 -6.35 1.87 -7.12
CA ILE A 91 -5.53 0.82 -7.77
C ILE A 91 -4.81 1.40 -8.99
N SER A 92 -5.52 2.16 -9.85
CA SER A 92 -4.90 2.77 -11.02
C SER A 92 -3.79 3.77 -10.66
N ALA A 93 -3.96 4.53 -9.58
CA ALA A 93 -2.94 5.47 -9.11
C ALA A 93 -1.73 4.73 -8.52
N TYR A 94 -1.97 3.69 -7.72
CA TYR A 94 -0.93 2.87 -7.13
C TYR A 94 -0.12 2.09 -8.19
N LEU A 95 -0.77 1.50 -9.19
CA LEU A 95 -0.06 0.83 -10.29
C LEU A 95 0.77 1.82 -11.12
N TYR A 96 0.28 3.05 -11.32
CA TYR A 96 1.07 4.10 -11.98
C TYR A 96 2.31 4.46 -11.16
N LEU A 97 2.17 4.63 -9.83
CA LEU A 97 3.26 4.84 -8.90
C LEU A 97 4.30 3.71 -9.00
N LYS A 98 3.84 2.46 -8.97
CA LYS A 98 4.69 1.26 -9.03
C LYS A 98 5.55 1.25 -10.29
N VAL A 99 4.92 1.32 -11.47
CA VAL A 99 5.61 1.25 -12.77
C VAL A 99 6.55 2.43 -13.02
N ARG A 100 6.21 3.63 -12.55
CA ARG A 100 6.98 4.84 -12.89
C ARG A 100 8.04 5.19 -11.88
N LEU A 101 7.76 5.02 -10.60
CA LEU A 101 8.56 5.60 -9.53
C LEU A 101 9.21 4.51 -8.68
N LEU A 102 8.51 3.40 -8.40
CA LEU A 102 9.11 2.31 -7.63
C LEU A 102 10.12 1.53 -8.49
N ASP A 103 9.80 1.23 -9.75
CA ASP A 103 10.74 0.54 -10.66
C ASP A 103 12.04 1.34 -10.85
N GLU A 104 11.95 2.67 -10.97
CA GLU A 104 13.14 3.55 -11.02
C GLU A 104 13.94 3.56 -9.71
N MET A 105 13.24 3.42 -8.58
CA MET A 105 13.87 3.34 -7.25
C MET A 105 14.48 1.97 -6.98
N GLU A 106 13.96 0.87 -7.51
CA GLU A 106 14.54 -0.48 -7.39
C GLU A 106 15.81 -0.64 -8.26
N THR A 107 15.90 0.07 -9.38
CA THR A 107 17.04 -0.02 -10.30
C THR A 107 18.29 0.75 -9.83
N ARG A 108 18.22 1.45 -8.69
CA ARG A 108 19.31 2.27 -8.10
C ARG A 108 19.78 1.74 -6.77
#